data_AF-A0A964QE35-F1
#
_entry.id   AF-A0A964QE35-F1
#
_cell.length_a   1.000
_cell.length_b   1.000
_cell.length_c   1.000
_cell.angle_alpha   90.00
_cell.angle_beta   90.00
_cell.angle_gamma   90.00
#
_symmetry.space_group_name_H-M   'P 1'
#
loop_
_entity.id
_entity.type
_entity.pdbx_description
1 polymer ?
#
loop_
_entity_poly.entity_id
_entity_poly.type
_entity_poly.pdbx_seq_one_letter_code
_entity_poly.pdbx_strand_id
1 'polypeptide(L)'
;MPIEAVKIPQNVYVEDKIIGPFSLRQLAITGIGAGIGYMFYGIAVKNGVRNIIGLGACWIPTVMAIAFAFLKINDLSLLRLILLFIESLNKPKERYWSPHTGLSINLITTQATKEIAITNKKITTNASRLAEITRQMEKRQEAINHLSAHDLPSPDALEPVKTQIEKVDRKNQERVDTIEAAKTESSQATTLPVNPTKIQTDGLDLERSIDGIAHENSIYERLIAKQA
;
A
#
# COMPACT_ATOMS: atom_id res chain seq x y z
N MET A 1 -25.97 -21.21 7.81
CA MET A 1 -27.25 -20.49 7.68
C MET A 1 -27.03 -19.31 6.75
N PRO A 2 -27.85 -19.10 5.71
CA PRO A 2 -27.76 -17.90 4.89
C PRO A 2 -28.05 -16.68 5.76
N ILE A 3 -27.19 -15.68 5.72
CA ILE A 3 -27.34 -14.44 6.48
C ILE A 3 -28.34 -13.59 5.70
N GLU A 4 -29.54 -13.42 6.24
CA GLU A 4 -30.53 -12.55 5.61
C GLU A 4 -30.01 -11.11 5.62
N ALA A 5 -30.05 -10.45 4.46
CA ALA A 5 -29.56 -9.10 4.32
C ALA A 5 -30.39 -8.14 5.19
N VAL A 6 -29.73 -7.54 6.18
CA VAL A 6 -30.33 -6.52 7.05
C VAL A 6 -30.80 -5.37 6.17
N LYS A 7 -32.11 -5.14 6.12
CA LYS A 7 -32.70 -4.00 5.41
C LYS A 7 -32.23 -2.72 6.08
N ILE A 8 -31.32 -2.00 5.41
CA ILE A 8 -30.93 -0.66 5.81
C ILE A 8 -32.12 0.27 5.51
N PRO A 9 -32.63 1.04 6.47
CA PRO A 9 -33.71 1.98 6.23
C PRO A 9 -33.28 3.01 5.19
N GLN A 10 -34.07 3.16 4.13
CA GLN A 10 -33.71 4.01 2.98
C GLN A 10 -34.03 5.51 3.20
N ASN A 11 -34.67 5.86 4.33
CA ASN A 11 -35.15 7.21 4.61
C ASN A 11 -34.32 8.00 5.63
N VAL A 12 -33.01 7.72 5.76
CA VAL A 12 -32.18 8.35 6.81
C VAL A 12 -31.80 9.81 6.49
N TYR A 13 -32.10 10.32 5.29
CA TYR A 13 -31.55 11.59 4.78
C TYR A 13 -32.59 12.62 4.30
N VAL A 14 -33.83 12.55 4.79
CA VAL A 14 -34.82 13.60 4.48
C VAL A 14 -34.82 14.63 5.59
N GLU A 15 -34.66 15.91 5.23
CA GLU A 15 -34.78 17.02 6.19
C GLU A 15 -36.18 17.03 6.81
N ASP A 16 -36.27 17.23 8.12
CA ASP A 16 -37.55 17.38 8.81
C ASP A 16 -38.30 18.60 8.27
N LYS A 17 -39.47 18.33 7.68
CA LYS A 17 -40.41 19.33 7.20
C LYS A 17 -41.33 19.73 8.35
N ILE A 18 -41.38 21.02 8.68
CA ILE A 18 -42.20 21.51 9.81
C ILE A 18 -43.57 21.96 9.30
N ILE A 19 -43.58 22.84 8.29
CA ILE A 19 -44.81 23.44 7.76
C ILE A 19 -44.93 23.01 6.30
N GLY A 20 -45.66 21.93 6.05
CA GLY A 20 -45.93 21.43 4.70
C GLY A 20 -44.63 21.09 3.92
N PRO A 21 -44.34 21.76 2.79
CA PRO A 21 -43.13 21.50 2.02
C PRO A 21 -41.86 22.18 2.59
N PHE A 22 -42.00 23.04 3.61
CA PHE A 22 -40.92 23.86 4.14
C PHE A 22 -40.10 23.15 5.22
N SER A 23 -38.77 23.10 5.09
CA SER A 23 -37.88 22.59 6.13
C SER A 23 -37.55 23.66 7.18
N LEU A 24 -37.16 23.23 8.39
CA LEU A 24 -36.75 24.14 9.47
C LEU A 24 -35.67 25.12 9.00
N ARG A 25 -34.72 24.62 8.21
CA ARG A 25 -33.61 25.41 7.69
C ARG A 25 -34.10 26.53 6.76
N GLN A 26 -35.07 26.24 5.90
CA GLN A 26 -35.64 27.23 4.98
C GLN A 26 -36.34 28.34 5.75
N LEU A 27 -37.16 27.98 6.75
CA LEU A 27 -37.83 28.95 7.61
C LEU A 27 -36.84 29.81 8.40
N ALA A 28 -35.78 29.22 8.95
CA ALA A 28 -34.74 29.96 9.66
C ALA A 28 -34.03 30.98 8.75
N ILE A 29 -33.61 30.58 7.55
CA ILE A 29 -32.92 31.47 6.59
C ILE A 29 -33.84 32.60 6.14
N THR A 30 -35.09 32.30 5.78
CA THR A 30 -36.06 33.32 5.37
C THR A 30 -36.42 34.25 6.52
N GLY A 31 -36.56 33.73 7.75
CA GLY A 31 -36.83 34.54 8.94
C GLY A 31 -35.71 35.52 9.24
N ILE A 32 -34.45 35.08 9.18
CA ILE A 32 -33.28 35.96 9.36
C ILE A 32 -33.24 37.03 8.26
N GLY A 33 -33.46 36.66 6.99
CA GLY A 33 -33.49 37.60 5.88
C GLY A 33 -34.63 38.62 5.93
N ALA A 34 -35.81 38.20 6.41
CA ALA A 34 -36.93 39.10 6.66
C ALA A 34 -36.64 40.06 7.82
N GLY A 35 -36.02 39.55 8.89
CA GLY A 35 -35.58 40.37 10.02
C GLY A 35 -34.56 41.45 9.61
N ILE A 36 -33.58 41.09 8.79
CA ILE A 36 -32.59 42.04 8.24
C ILE A 36 -33.27 43.05 7.31
N GLY A 37 -34.17 42.61 6.42
CA GLY A 37 -34.92 43.52 5.54
C GLY A 37 -35.78 44.52 6.32
N TYR A 38 -36.45 44.06 7.38
CA TYR A 38 -37.22 44.93 8.27
C TYR A 38 -36.33 45.92 9.04
N MET A 39 -35.14 45.49 9.48
CA MET A 39 -34.16 46.38 10.09
C MET A 39 -33.75 47.51 9.12
N PHE A 40 -33.45 47.17 7.86
CA PHE A 40 -33.13 48.17 6.84
C PHE A 40 -34.29 49.12 6.57
N TYR A 41 -35.53 48.59 6.50
CA TYR A 41 -36.73 49.40 6.36
C TYR A 41 -36.87 50.41 7.52
N GLY A 42 -36.70 49.95 8.76
CA GLY A 42 -36.75 50.83 9.94
C GLY A 42 -35.70 51.93 9.92
N ILE A 43 -34.46 51.61 9.50
CA ILE A 43 -33.38 52.60 9.34
C ILE A 43 -33.72 53.61 8.24
N ALA A 44 -34.23 53.14 7.09
CA ALA A 44 -34.59 54.01 5.97
C ALA A 44 -35.71 54.99 6.32
N VAL A 45 -36.76 54.52 7.00
CA VAL A 45 -37.87 55.37 7.48
C VAL A 45 -37.36 56.40 8.48
N LYS A 46 -36.50 56.00 9.43
CA LYS A 46 -35.89 56.93 10.40
C LYS A 46 -35.05 58.01 9.72
N ASN A 47 -34.36 57.67 8.64
CA ASN A 47 -33.58 58.61 7.84
C ASN A 47 -34.43 59.47 6.89
N GLY A 48 -35.76 59.37 6.94
CA GLY A 48 -36.68 60.20 6.17
C GLY A 48 -36.91 59.74 4.73
N VAL A 49 -36.43 58.54 4.36
CA VAL A 49 -36.67 57.96 3.02
C VAL A 49 -38.15 57.59 2.92
N ARG A 50 -38.88 58.32 2.07
CA ARG A 50 -40.31 58.08 1.78
C ARG A 50 -40.58 57.69 0.33
N ASN A 51 -39.54 57.64 -0.50
CA ASN A 51 -39.66 57.19 -1.88
C ASN A 51 -39.94 55.68 -1.90
N ILE A 52 -40.96 55.28 -2.66
CA ILE A 52 -41.37 53.87 -2.88
C ILE A 52 -40.19 53.03 -3.36
N ILE A 53 -39.35 53.57 -4.25
CA ILE A 53 -38.19 52.86 -4.79
C ILE A 53 -37.15 52.60 -3.70
N GLY A 54 -36.92 53.59 -2.83
CA GLY A 54 -35.97 53.47 -1.71
C GLY A 54 -36.44 52.47 -0.66
N LEU A 55 -37.75 52.48 -0.34
CA LEU A 55 -38.34 51.50 0.58
C LEU A 55 -38.38 50.09 -0.02
N GLY A 56 -38.59 49.97 -1.34
CA GLY A 56 -38.51 48.70 -2.05
C GLY A 56 -37.11 48.07 -2.01
N ALA A 57 -36.07 48.90 -2.13
CA ALA A 57 -34.68 48.43 -2.05
C ALA A 57 -34.32 47.81 -0.68
N CYS A 58 -34.98 48.22 0.40
CA CYS A 58 -34.78 47.63 1.73
C CYS A 58 -35.16 46.14 1.81
N TRP A 59 -36.00 45.65 0.89
CA TRP A 59 -36.43 44.25 0.84
C TRP A 59 -35.53 43.35 -0.01
N ILE A 60 -34.49 43.90 -0.66
CA ILE A 60 -33.52 43.13 -1.44
C ILE A 60 -32.88 42.00 -0.61
N PRO A 61 -32.43 42.22 0.65
CA PRO A 61 -31.87 41.14 1.47
C PRO A 61 -32.87 40.02 1.75
N THR A 62 -34.16 40.34 1.89
CA THR A 62 -35.22 39.35 2.10
C THR A 62 -35.43 38.51 0.85
N VAL A 63 -35.51 39.13 -0.33
CA VAL A 63 -35.63 38.40 -1.61
C VAL A 63 -34.42 37.50 -1.83
N MET A 64 -33.22 37.99 -1.51
CA MET A 64 -32.00 37.21 -1.62
C MET A 64 -31.99 36.01 -0.65
N ALA A 65 -32.44 36.19 0.59
CA ALA A 65 -32.58 35.10 1.56
C ALA A 65 -33.61 34.05 1.12
N ILE A 66 -34.72 34.47 0.50
CA ILE A 66 -35.72 33.56 -0.09
C ILE A 66 -35.07 32.75 -1.21
N ALA A 67 -34.29 33.38 -2.10
CA ALA A 67 -33.54 32.68 -3.13
C ALA A 67 -32.57 31.66 -2.52
N PHE A 68 -31.84 32.01 -1.47
CA PHE A 68 -30.95 31.07 -0.76
C PHE A 68 -31.67 29.88 -0.11
N ALA A 69 -32.90 30.07 0.37
CA ALA A 69 -33.69 29.02 1.02
C ALA A 69 -34.35 28.06 0.00
N PHE A 70 -34.85 28.59 -1.11
CA PHE A 70 -35.70 27.83 -2.04
C PHE A 70 -35.03 27.43 -3.34
N LEU A 71 -34.06 28.21 -3.83
CA LEU A 71 -33.42 27.91 -5.09
C LEU A 71 -32.49 26.70 -4.92
N LYS A 72 -32.85 25.62 -5.62
CA LYS A 72 -32.05 24.41 -5.75
C LYS A 72 -31.62 24.27 -7.21
N ILE A 73 -30.34 24.05 -7.42
CA ILE A 73 -29.74 23.82 -8.74
C ILE A 73 -29.11 22.44 -8.70
N ASN A 74 -29.55 21.52 -9.57
CA ASN A 74 -29.07 20.13 -9.60
C ASN A 74 -29.12 19.45 -8.21
N ASP A 75 -30.25 19.56 -7.51
CA ASP A 75 -30.48 19.04 -6.15
C ASP A 75 -29.57 19.60 -5.03
N LEU A 76 -28.74 20.60 -5.34
CA LEU A 76 -27.94 21.33 -4.36
C LEU A 76 -28.63 22.65 -4.01
N SER A 77 -28.69 22.98 -2.71
CA SER A 77 -29.13 24.32 -2.29
C SER A 77 -28.15 25.38 -2.79
N LEU A 78 -28.66 26.57 -3.12
CA LEU A 78 -27.83 27.68 -3.58
C LEU A 78 -26.67 27.99 -2.63
N LEU A 79 -26.91 27.95 -1.32
CA LEU A 79 -25.87 28.16 -0.31
C LEU A 79 -24.76 27.11 -0.43
N ARG A 80 -25.12 25.84 -0.60
CA ARG A 80 -24.16 24.75 -0.79
C ARG A 80 -23.40 24.93 -2.10
N LEU A 81 -24.07 25.31 -3.18
CA LEU A 81 -23.44 25.60 -4.47
C LEU A 81 -22.36 26.69 -4.33
N ILE A 82 -22.67 27.80 -3.66
CA ILE A 82 -21.70 28.89 -3.45
C ILE A 82 -20.52 28.42 -2.61
N LEU A 83 -20.76 27.65 -1.54
CA LEU A 83 -19.67 27.08 -0.74
C LEU A 83 -18.76 26.17 -1.57
N LEU A 84 -19.34 25.30 -2.41
CA LEU A 84 -18.58 24.44 -3.31
C LEU A 84 -17.80 25.25 -4.35
N PHE A 85 -18.39 26.34 -4.84
CA PHE A 85 -17.72 27.24 -5.76
C PHE A 85 -16.50 27.91 -5.09
N ILE A 86 -16.66 28.43 -3.87
CA ILE A 86 -15.57 29.00 -3.08
C ILE A 86 -14.49 27.94 -2.80
N GLU A 87 -14.90 26.73 -2.40
CA GLU A 87 -13.98 25.61 -2.19
C GLU A 87 -13.21 25.26 -3.47
N SER A 88 -13.88 25.31 -4.62
CA SER A 88 -13.26 25.07 -5.92
C SER A 88 -12.22 26.12 -6.31
N LEU A 89 -12.26 27.33 -5.75
CA LEU A 89 -11.22 28.34 -6.01
C LEU A 89 -9.90 27.98 -5.32
N ASN A 90 -9.97 27.29 -4.18
CA ASN A 90 -8.80 26.88 -3.41
C ASN A 90 -8.25 25.51 -3.82
N LYS A 91 -9.05 24.70 -4.53
CA LYS A 91 -8.64 23.37 -4.98
C LYS A 91 -7.89 23.46 -6.32
N PRO A 92 -6.81 22.69 -6.50
CA PRO A 92 -6.15 22.59 -7.80
C PRO A 92 -7.13 22.01 -8.82
N LYS A 93 -7.26 22.67 -9.98
CA LYS A 93 -8.15 22.24 -11.09
C LYS A 93 -7.67 20.95 -11.75
N GLU A 94 -6.36 20.71 -11.68
CA GLU A 94 -5.72 19.55 -12.26
C GLU A 94 -5.44 18.52 -11.18
N ARG A 95 -5.93 17.31 -11.41
CA ARG A 95 -5.55 16.14 -10.62
C ARG A 95 -4.31 15.53 -11.26
N TYR A 96 -3.17 15.67 -10.60
CA TYR A 96 -1.97 14.89 -10.95
C TYR A 96 -1.88 13.66 -10.07
N TRP A 97 -1.41 12.56 -10.67
CA TRP A 97 -1.07 11.35 -9.92
C TRP A 97 0.36 11.53 -9.41
N SER A 98 0.52 11.88 -8.14
CA SER A 98 1.82 11.80 -7.50
C SER A 98 2.00 10.42 -6.84
N PRO A 99 3.18 9.80 -6.98
CA PRO A 99 3.53 8.69 -6.10
C PRO A 99 3.52 9.25 -4.67
N HIS A 100 2.53 8.87 -3.87
CA HIS A 100 2.58 9.12 -2.44
C HIS A 100 3.84 8.44 -1.92
N THR A 101 4.65 9.15 -1.13
CA THR A 101 5.67 8.49 -0.31
C THR A 101 4.92 7.50 0.56
N GLY A 102 4.94 6.23 0.17
CA GLY A 102 4.20 5.18 0.84
C GLY A 102 4.55 5.15 2.33
N LEU A 103 3.65 4.58 3.14
CA LEU A 103 3.99 4.20 4.51
C LEU A 103 5.31 3.44 4.48
N SER A 104 6.36 4.03 5.06
CA SER A 104 7.61 3.32 5.30
C SER A 104 7.34 2.32 6.42
N ILE A 105 6.78 1.17 6.04
CA ILE A 105 6.63 0.05 6.95
C ILE A 105 8.05 -0.44 7.21
N ASN A 106 8.63 0.07 8.29
CA ASN A 106 9.87 -0.45 8.84
C ASN A 106 9.52 -1.81 9.44
N LEU A 107 9.55 -2.86 8.60
CA LEU A 107 9.41 -4.24 9.06
C LEU A 107 10.63 -4.56 9.92
N ILE A 108 10.56 -4.23 11.20
CA ILE A 108 11.44 -4.80 12.22
C ILE A 108 10.97 -6.25 12.38
N THR A 109 11.41 -7.11 11.46
CA THR A 109 11.32 -8.55 11.66
C THR A 109 12.30 -8.87 12.78
N THR A 110 11.77 -9.11 13.98
CA THR A 110 12.53 -9.78 15.03
C THR A 110 12.66 -11.22 14.59
N GLN A 111 13.58 -11.49 13.65
CA GLN A 111 13.94 -12.87 13.31
C GLN A 111 14.35 -13.52 14.61
N ALA A 112 13.61 -14.57 14.98
CA ALA A 112 13.73 -15.25 16.25
C ALA A 112 15.20 -15.63 16.46
N THR A 113 15.88 -14.87 17.33
CA THR A 113 17.31 -14.98 17.64
C THR A 113 17.67 -16.41 18.09
N LYS A 114 16.66 -17.16 18.53
CA LYS A 114 16.72 -18.56 18.92
C LYS A 114 17.05 -19.51 17.77
N GLU A 115 16.52 -19.31 16.56
CA GLU A 115 16.80 -20.20 15.41
C GLU A 115 18.22 -19.98 14.84
N ILE A 116 18.67 -18.73 14.81
CA ILE A 116 20.04 -18.37 14.42
C ILE A 116 21.04 -18.94 15.44
N ALA A 117 20.74 -18.86 16.75
CA ALA A 117 21.58 -19.45 17.80
C ALA A 117 21.64 -20.99 17.74
N ILE A 118 20.51 -21.65 17.46
CA ILE A 118 20.46 -23.12 17.29
C ILE A 118 21.28 -23.55 16.07
N THR A 119 21.22 -22.80 14.98
CA THR A 119 21.97 -23.11 13.74
C THR A 119 23.47 -22.95 13.95
N ASN A 120 23.92 -21.88 14.62
CA ASN A 120 25.33 -21.68 14.93
C ASN A 120 25.89 -22.77 15.87
N LYS A 121 25.11 -23.21 16.87
CA LYS A 121 25.52 -24.33 17.74
C LYS A 121 25.67 -25.65 16.97
N LYS A 122 24.82 -25.92 15.98
CA LYS A 122 24.96 -27.11 15.13
C LYS A 122 26.21 -27.04 14.24
N ILE A 123 26.49 -25.88 13.66
CA ILE A 123 27.69 -25.67 12.82
C ILE A 123 28.97 -25.92 13.62
N THR A 124 29.09 -25.39 14.84
CA THR A 124 30.27 -25.62 15.69
C THR A 124 30.44 -27.08 16.09
N THR A 125 29.34 -27.78 16.42
CA THR A 125 29.41 -29.23 16.74
C THR A 125 29.77 -30.10 15.55
N ASN A 126 29.38 -29.71 14.34
CA ASN A 126 29.74 -30.43 13.12
C ASN A 126 31.21 -30.20 12.77
N ALA A 127 31.71 -28.97 12.94
CA ALA A 127 33.13 -28.65 12.75
C ALA A 127 34.04 -29.44 13.71
N SER A 128 33.66 -29.57 14.99
CA SER A 128 34.42 -30.37 15.95
C SER A 128 34.42 -31.87 15.61
N ARG A 129 33.28 -32.41 15.15
CA ARG A 129 33.19 -33.81 14.68
C ARG A 129 34.05 -34.06 13.45
N LEU A 130 34.06 -33.13 12.49
CA LEU A 130 34.93 -33.23 11.32
C LEU A 130 36.41 -33.22 11.72
N ALA A 131 36.81 -32.33 12.62
CA ALA A 131 38.19 -32.30 13.13
C ALA A 131 38.58 -33.60 13.85
N GLU A 132 37.65 -34.22 14.58
CA GLU A 132 37.86 -35.52 15.22
C GLU A 132 38.01 -36.65 14.20
N ILE A 133 37.17 -36.68 13.16
CA ILE A 133 37.29 -37.64 12.05
C ILE A 133 38.63 -37.46 11.33
N THR A 134 39.08 -36.22 11.08
CA THR A 134 40.38 -35.94 10.48
C THR A 134 41.51 -36.50 11.35
N ARG A 135 41.49 -36.27 12.67
CA ARG A 135 42.48 -36.83 13.60
C ARG A 135 42.45 -38.36 13.64
N GLN A 136 41.28 -38.97 13.56
CA GLN A 136 41.16 -40.43 13.49
C GLN A 136 41.74 -40.99 12.19
N MET A 137 41.53 -40.32 11.06
CA MET A 137 42.12 -40.71 9.78
C MET A 137 43.63 -40.54 9.78
N GLU A 138 44.15 -39.45 10.33
CA GLU A 138 45.59 -39.21 10.47
C GLU A 138 46.26 -40.30 11.33
N LYS A 139 45.69 -40.62 12.51
CA LYS A 139 46.17 -41.73 13.34
C LYS A 139 46.12 -43.08 12.65
N ARG A 140 45.10 -43.35 11.82
CA ARG A 140 45.03 -44.59 11.04
C ARG A 140 46.06 -44.61 9.92
N GLN A 141 46.35 -43.47 9.30
CA GLN A 141 47.38 -43.36 8.28
C GLN A 141 48.78 -43.57 8.87
N GLU A 142 49.06 -42.98 10.04
CA GLU A 142 50.26 -43.26 10.83
C GLU A 142 50.31 -44.73 11.27
N ALA A 143 49.14 -45.33 11.56
CA ALA A 143 49.04 -46.74 11.89
C ALA A 143 49.51 -47.63 10.72
N ILE A 144 49.00 -47.34 9.53
CA ILE A 144 49.37 -48.04 8.30
C ILE A 144 50.85 -47.81 7.97
N ASN A 145 51.35 -46.59 8.15
CA ASN A 145 52.75 -46.26 7.88
C ASN A 145 53.72 -46.98 8.83
N HIS A 146 53.38 -47.19 10.12
CA HIS A 146 54.25 -47.96 11.03
C HIS A 146 54.16 -49.48 10.80
N LEU A 147 52.99 -49.99 10.40
CA LEU A 147 52.83 -51.38 9.96
C LEU A 147 53.61 -51.66 8.66
N SER A 148 53.83 -50.65 7.84
CA SER A 148 54.68 -50.75 6.65
C SER A 148 56.18 -50.74 6.94
N ALA A 149 56.60 -50.42 8.18
CA ALA A 149 58.00 -50.28 8.58
C ALA A 149 58.54 -51.43 9.45
N HIS A 150 57.70 -52.37 9.88
CA HIS A 150 58.14 -53.56 10.61
C HIS A 150 57.54 -54.84 9.99
N ASP A 151 58.43 -55.64 9.42
CA ASP A 151 58.30 -57.03 8.96
C ASP A 151 57.17 -57.35 7.97
N LEU A 152 57.59 -57.63 6.74
CA LEU A 152 56.88 -58.50 5.81
C LEU A 152 56.93 -59.95 6.33
N PRO A 153 55.80 -60.59 6.68
CA PRO A 153 55.61 -61.99 6.37
C PRO A 153 54.89 -62.12 5.02
N SER A 154 55.47 -62.99 4.20
CA SER A 154 55.06 -63.43 2.87
C SER A 154 53.53 -63.50 2.65
N PRO A 155 53.01 -63.07 1.49
CA PRO A 155 51.60 -63.18 1.15
C PRO A 155 51.29 -64.60 0.66
N ASP A 156 51.05 -65.52 1.59
CA ASP A 156 50.38 -66.79 1.31
C ASP A 156 49.55 -67.17 2.53
N ALA A 157 48.43 -66.47 2.77
CA ALA A 157 47.23 -66.96 3.46
C ALA A 157 46.20 -65.84 3.73
N LEU A 158 45.04 -65.94 3.04
CA LEU A 158 43.67 -65.62 3.52
C LEU A 158 43.31 -64.13 3.76
N GLU A 159 42.13 -63.58 3.46
CA GLU A 159 40.85 -63.97 2.86
C GLU A 159 40.14 -62.67 2.39
N PRO A 160 39.28 -62.67 1.35
CA PRO A 160 38.61 -61.46 0.88
C PRO A 160 37.52 -60.97 1.85
N VAL A 161 37.75 -59.81 2.49
CA VAL A 161 36.73 -59.10 3.27
C VAL A 161 35.69 -58.50 2.32
N LYS A 162 34.45 -59.02 2.40
CA LYS A 162 33.26 -58.47 1.71
C LYS A 162 32.98 -57.05 2.19
N THR A 163 33.22 -56.05 1.34
CA THR A 163 32.66 -54.70 1.51
C THR A 163 31.20 -54.70 1.08
N GLN A 164 30.28 -54.43 2.02
CA GLN A 164 28.87 -54.16 1.73
C GLN A 164 28.75 -52.74 1.15
N ILE A 165 28.99 -52.61 -0.16
CA ILE A 165 28.63 -51.42 -0.94
C ILE A 165 27.37 -51.76 -1.74
N GLU A 166 26.25 -51.93 -1.06
CA GLU A 166 24.97 -52.16 -1.72
C GLU A 166 23.84 -51.70 -0.79
N LYS A 167 23.59 -50.38 -0.72
CA LYS A 167 22.31 -49.80 -0.23
C LYS A 167 22.18 -48.26 -0.25
N VAL A 168 23.00 -47.51 -0.98
CA VAL A 168 22.86 -46.03 -1.02
C VAL A 168 22.13 -45.52 -2.28
N ASP A 169 22.13 -46.27 -3.39
CA ASP A 169 21.56 -45.74 -4.65
C ASP A 169 20.02 -45.76 -4.74
N ARG A 170 19.33 -46.58 -3.94
CA ARG A 170 17.88 -46.76 -4.12
C ARG A 170 17.03 -45.57 -3.66
N LYS A 171 17.56 -44.69 -2.79
CA LYS A 171 16.80 -43.57 -2.21
C LYS A 171 16.89 -42.28 -3.02
N ASN A 172 17.90 -42.15 -3.89
CA ASN A 172 18.05 -40.98 -4.77
C ASN A 172 17.24 -41.13 -6.06
N GLN A 173 16.97 -42.36 -6.51
CA GLN A 173 16.27 -42.61 -7.76
C GLN A 173 14.75 -42.31 -7.64
N GLU A 174 14.10 -42.66 -6.53
CA GLU A 174 12.68 -42.32 -6.28
C GLU A 174 12.43 -40.79 -6.21
N ARG A 175 13.45 -39.99 -5.87
CA ARG A 175 13.31 -38.53 -5.72
C ARG A 175 13.36 -37.79 -7.05
N VAL A 176 13.96 -38.38 -8.08
CA VAL A 176 14.05 -37.78 -9.43
C VAL A 176 12.74 -38.04 -10.20
N ASP A 177 12.17 -39.23 -10.07
CA ASP A 177 10.91 -39.61 -10.75
C ASP A 177 9.71 -38.81 -10.25
N THR A 178 9.72 -38.40 -8.97
CA THR A 178 8.64 -37.57 -8.38
C THR A 178 8.67 -36.12 -8.91
N ILE A 179 9.84 -35.62 -9.34
CA ILE A 179 9.99 -34.24 -9.85
C ILE A 179 9.58 -34.14 -11.33
N GLU A 180 9.80 -35.20 -12.13
CA GLU A 180 9.36 -35.23 -13.53
C GLU A 180 7.84 -35.46 -13.68
N ALA A 181 7.22 -36.22 -12.78
CA ALA A 181 5.76 -36.38 -12.76
C ALA A 181 5.04 -35.05 -12.42
N ALA A 182 5.56 -34.26 -11.48
CA ALA A 182 4.97 -32.97 -11.09
C ALA A 182 5.10 -31.87 -12.17
N LYS A 183 6.02 -32.04 -13.14
CA LYS A 183 6.22 -31.06 -14.22
C LYS A 183 5.25 -31.24 -15.40
N THR A 184 4.61 -32.41 -15.50
CA THR A 184 3.73 -32.74 -16.63
C THR A 184 2.27 -32.30 -16.41
N GLU A 185 1.85 -32.01 -15.17
CA GLU A 185 0.46 -31.63 -14.86
C GLU A 185 0.19 -30.11 -14.78
N SER A 186 1.21 -29.23 -14.84
CA SER A 186 1.00 -27.76 -14.73
C SER A 186 1.02 -26.99 -16.05
N SER A 187 1.09 -27.66 -17.21
CA SER A 187 0.94 -27.01 -18.52
C SER A 187 -0.51 -26.97 -18.99
N GLN A 188 -1.39 -26.35 -18.21
CA GLN A 188 -2.61 -25.73 -18.75
C GLN A 188 -2.35 -24.23 -18.87
N ALA A 189 -2.23 -23.78 -20.11
CA ALA A 189 -1.96 -22.41 -20.49
C ALA A 189 -3.11 -21.47 -20.07
N THR A 190 -2.98 -20.82 -18.92
CA THR A 190 -3.77 -19.63 -18.60
C THR A 190 -3.29 -18.51 -19.51
N THR A 191 -4.07 -18.20 -20.55
CA THR A 191 -3.85 -17.04 -21.40
C THR A 191 -3.89 -15.77 -20.54
N LEU A 192 -2.76 -15.08 -20.44
CA LEU A 192 -2.67 -13.77 -19.79
C LEU A 192 -3.66 -12.80 -20.47
N PRO A 193 -4.44 -11.99 -19.73
CA PRO A 193 -5.47 -11.12 -20.28
C PRO A 193 -4.93 -9.91 -21.06
N VAL A 194 -3.61 -9.77 -21.18
CA VAL A 194 -2.97 -8.60 -21.79
C VAL A 194 -2.08 -9.06 -22.93
N ASN A 195 -2.42 -8.62 -24.15
CA ASN A 195 -1.65 -8.89 -25.35
C ASN A 195 -0.42 -7.95 -25.38
N PRO A 196 0.82 -8.48 -25.24
CA PRO A 196 2.02 -7.65 -25.12
C PRO A 196 2.35 -6.88 -26.42
N THR A 197 1.81 -7.30 -27.56
CA THR A 197 2.00 -6.63 -28.85
C THR A 197 1.25 -5.29 -28.98
N LYS A 198 0.39 -4.96 -28.02
CA LYS A 198 -0.39 -3.71 -28.01
C LYS A 198 0.25 -2.60 -27.15
N ILE A 199 1.41 -2.87 -26.56
CA ILE A 199 2.16 -1.89 -25.75
C ILE A 199 3.15 -1.22 -26.70
N GLN A 200 2.75 -0.09 -27.29
CA GLN A 200 3.71 0.85 -27.86
C GLN A 200 4.35 1.62 -26.71
N THR A 201 5.63 1.35 -26.45
CA THR A 201 6.45 2.26 -25.66
C THR A 201 6.87 3.39 -26.59
N ASP A 202 6.15 4.52 -26.56
CA ASP A 202 6.72 5.78 -27.05
C ASP A 202 8.07 5.97 -26.34
N GLY A 203 9.09 6.32 -27.12
CA GLY A 203 10.48 6.35 -26.68
C GLY A 203 10.65 7.05 -25.33
N LEU A 204 11.48 6.44 -24.48
CA LEU A 204 11.88 6.99 -23.20
C LEU A 204 12.43 8.41 -23.39
N ASP A 205 11.61 9.40 -23.07
CA ASP A 205 11.99 10.80 -23.03
C ASP A 205 12.92 10.98 -21.81
N LEU A 206 14.23 10.90 -22.04
CA LEU A 206 15.28 10.90 -21.01
C LEU A 206 15.21 12.13 -20.10
N GLU A 207 14.67 13.25 -20.58
CA GLU A 207 14.47 14.47 -19.78
C GLU A 207 13.33 14.34 -18.75
N ARG A 208 12.40 13.39 -18.92
CA ARG A 208 11.32 13.10 -17.97
C ARG A 208 11.53 11.81 -17.18
N SER A 209 12.61 11.08 -17.47
CA SER A 209 12.99 9.88 -16.73
C SER A 209 13.44 10.24 -15.31
N ILE A 210 13.12 9.36 -14.36
CA ILE A 210 13.55 9.44 -12.96
C ILE A 210 15.09 9.56 -12.86
N ASP A 211 15.80 8.95 -13.81
CA ASP A 211 17.26 9.03 -13.89
C ASP A 211 17.77 10.39 -14.38
N GLY A 212 16.98 11.13 -15.18
CA GLY A 212 17.32 12.48 -15.65
C GLY A 212 17.19 13.53 -14.54
N ILE A 213 16.15 13.41 -13.70
CA ILE A 213 15.90 14.31 -12.56
C ILE A 213 16.92 14.09 -11.42
N ALA A 214 17.47 12.88 -11.32
CA ALA A 214 18.51 12.57 -10.32
C ALA A 214 19.78 13.41 -10.50
N HIS A 215 20.11 13.80 -11.75
CA HIS A 215 21.30 14.59 -12.03
C HIS A 215 21.13 16.08 -11.69
N GLU A 216 19.89 16.59 -11.64
CA GLU A 216 19.59 18.00 -11.36
C GLU A 216 19.46 18.28 -9.85
N ASN A 217 19.23 17.26 -9.03
CA ASN A 217 19.08 17.36 -7.57
C ASN A 217 20.40 17.49 -6.78
N SER A 218 21.49 17.95 -7.42
CA SER A 218 22.76 18.32 -6.76
C SER A 218 22.66 19.53 -5.81
N ILE A 219 21.46 20.05 -5.57
CA ILE A 219 21.17 21.09 -4.57
C ILE A 219 21.59 20.65 -3.17
N TYR A 220 21.53 19.34 -2.87
CA TYR A 220 21.93 18.81 -1.56
C TYR A 220 23.46 18.79 -1.35
N GLU A 221 24.27 18.59 -2.40
CA GLU A 221 25.73 18.65 -2.27
C GLU A 221 26.22 20.07 -1.95
N ARG A 222 25.56 21.10 -2.50
CA ARG A 222 25.90 22.51 -2.20
C ARG A 222 25.54 22.92 -0.78
N LEU A 223 24.56 22.28 -0.15
CA LEU A 223 24.19 22.54 1.25
C LEU A 223 25.15 21.88 2.24
N ILE A 224 25.67 20.70 1.92
CA ILE A 224 26.64 19.98 2.77
C ILE A 224 28.03 20.62 2.67
N ALA A 225 28.46 21.07 1.49
CA ALA A 225 29.77 21.73 1.31
C ALA A 225 29.88 23.12 1.96
N LYS A 226 28.75 23.74 2.36
CA LYS A 226 28.75 25.05 3.04
C LYS A 226 28.80 24.94 4.57
N GLN A 227 28.76 23.72 5.12
CA GLN A 227 28.83 23.45 6.56
C GLN A 227 30.12 22.77 7.02
N ALA A 228 31.07 22.50 6.12
CA ALA A 228 32.42 22.04 6.44
C ALA A 228 33.43 23.17 6.24
#